data_AF-X7F1K5-F1
#
_entry.id   AF-X7F1K5-F1
#
_cell.length_a   1.000
_cell.length_b   1.000
_cell.length_c   1.000
_cell.angle_alpha   90.00
_cell.angle_beta   90.00
_cell.angle_gamma   90.00
#
_symmetry.space_group_name_H-M   'P 1'
#
loop_
_entity.id
_entity.type
_entity.pdbx_description
1 polymer ?
#
loop_
_entity_poly.entity_id
_entity_poly.type
_entity_poly.pdbx_seq_one_letter_code
_entity_poly.pdbx_strand_id
1 'polypeptide(L)' 'MLTFWMVCRTPRHPEAETAPRARYATRASAEQAARQLAARTGEPFTILEAVQTVYPGAPGTDDLFATR' A
#
# COMPACT_ATOMS: atom_id res chain seq x y z
N MET A 1 -6.79 -14.56 0.39
CA MET A 1 -5.76 -13.51 0.23
C MET A 1 -5.14 -13.28 1.59
N LEU A 2 -3.82 -13.35 1.73
CA LEU A 2 -3.19 -12.95 3.00
C LEU A 2 -3.13 -11.43 3.00
N THR A 3 -3.98 -10.78 3.80
CA THR A 3 -3.93 -9.32 3.95
C THR A 3 -2.62 -8.96 4.65
N PHE A 4 -1.83 -8.11 4.02
CA PHE A 4 -0.63 -7.53 4.62
C PHE A 4 -0.67 -6.02 4.45
N TRP A 5 -0.08 -5.33 5.42
CA TRP A 5 0.02 -3.89 5.42
C TRP A 5 1.47 -3.48 5.22
N MET A 6 1.68 -2.35 4.56
CA MET A 6 2.98 -1.76 4.34
C MET A 6 2.95 -0.30 4.77
N VAL A 7 4.13 0.27 5.07
CA VAL A 7 4.26 1.68 5.45
C VAL A 7 5.31 2.33 4.57
N CYS A 8 4.98 3.46 3.95
CA CYS A 8 5.90 4.26 3.14
C CYS A 8 5.80 5.75 3.51
N ARG A 9 6.77 6.57 3.10
CA ARG A 9 6.58 8.03 3.14
C ARG A 9 5.39 8.39 2.26
N THR A 10 4.64 9.41 2.67
CA THR A 10 3.51 9.88 1.86
C THR A 10 4.01 10.40 0.51
N PRO A 11 3.59 9.78 -0.62
CA PRO A 11 4.00 10.23 -1.94
C PRO A 11 3.44 11.63 -2.21
N ARG A 12 4.27 12.53 -2.75
CA ARG A 12 3.90 13.94 -3.02
C ARG A 12 3.55 14.21 -4.48
N HIS A 13 3.84 13.26 -5.38
CA HIS A 13 3.52 13.31 -6.81
C HIS A 13 3.34 11.88 -7.35
N PRO A 14 2.71 11.69 -8.53
CA PRO A 14 2.39 10.35 -9.05
C PRO A 14 3.62 9.42 -9.23
N GLU A 15 4.77 9.99 -9.57
CA GLU A 15 6.02 9.25 -9.78
C GLU A 15 6.89 9.19 -8.52
N ALA A 16 6.37 9.61 -7.37
CA ALA A 16 7.14 9.59 -6.13
C ALA A 16 7.42 8.14 -5.76
N GLU A 17 8.70 7.83 -5.57
CA GLU A 17 9.11 6.49 -5.14
C GLU A 17 8.51 6.19 -3.78
N THR A 18 7.64 5.17 -3.73
CA THR A 18 7.19 4.58 -2.48
C THR A 18 8.07 3.36 -2.21
N ALA A 19 8.92 3.46 -1.18
CA ALA A 19 9.81 2.38 -0.78
C ALA A 19 9.37 1.77 0.57
N PRO A 20 8.22 1.07 0.65
CA PRO A 20 7.86 0.36 1.86
C PRO A 20 8.77 -0.85 2.05
N ARG A 21 9.54 -0.85 3.14
CA ARG A 21 10.57 -1.89 3.42
C ARG A 21 10.11 -2.99 4.37
N ALA A 22 8.93 -2.86 4.96
CA ALA A 22 8.41 -3.78 5.96
C ALA A 22 6.97 -4.19 5.64
N ARG A 23 6.65 -5.46 5.91
CA ARG A 23 5.30 -6.03 5.87
C ARG A 23 4.81 -6.24 7.29
N TYR A 24 3.58 -5.85 7.55
CA TYR A 24 2.91 -5.97 8.83
C TYR A 24 1.74 -6.93 8.68
N ALA A 25 1.57 -7.81 9.67
CA ALA A 25 0.52 -8.84 9.67
C ALA A 25 -0.84 -8.29 10.14
N THR A 26 -0.88 -7.09 10.71
CA THR A 26 -2.12 -6.45 11.16
C THR A 26 -2.07 -4.95 10.88
N ARG A 27 -3.23 -4.33 10.63
CA ARG A 27 -3.36 -2.88 10.50
C ARG A 27 -2.81 -2.13 11.73
N ALA A 28 -3.12 -2.62 12.94
CA ALA A 28 -2.67 -1.99 14.18
C ALA A 28 -1.13 -1.93 14.29
N SER A 29 -0.42 -2.99 13.89
CA SER A 29 1.05 -2.99 13.89
C SER A 29 1.64 -2.03 12.86
N ALA A 30 1.01 -1.89 11.68
CA ALA A 30 1.38 -0.89 10.69
C ALA A 30 1.14 0.55 11.20
N GLU A 31 0.02 0.81 11.87
CA GLU A 31 -0.30 2.11 12.48
C GLU A 31 0.70 2.50 13.56
N GLN A 32 1.05 1.56 14.44
CA GLN A 32 2.07 1.79 15.46
C GLN A 32 3.43 2.13 14.82
N ALA A 33 3.84 1.39 13.79
CA ALA A 33 5.10 1.64 13.09
C ALA A 33 5.10 2.99 12.36
N ALA A 34 4.01 3.34 11.67
CA ALA A 34 3.87 4.63 10.99
C ALA A 34 3.98 5.80 11.97
N ARG A 35 3.31 5.71 13.14
CA ARG A 35 3.40 6.73 14.19
C ARG A 35 4.82 6.88 14.72
N GLN A 36 5.52 5.77 14.96
CA GLN A 36 6.92 5.80 15.40
C GLN A 36 7.84 6.43 14.36
N LEU A 37 7.66 6.12 13.08
CA LEU A 37 8.44 6.69 11.98
C LEU A 37 8.18 8.21 11.84
N ALA A 38 6.92 8.63 11.91
CA ALA A 38 6.54 10.04 11.85
C ALA A 38 7.15 10.83 13.02
N ALA A 39 7.06 10.31 14.25
CA ALA A 39 7.64 10.95 15.42
C ALA A 39 9.17 11.08 15.34
N ARG A 40 9.85 10.10 14.74
CA ARG A 40 11.32 10.09 14.60
C ARG A 40 11.85 11.00 13.51
N THR A 41 11.08 11.22 12.45
CA THR A 41 11.56 11.90 11.23
C THR A 41 10.91 13.26 11.00
N GLY A 42 9.77 13.55 11.65
CA GLY A 42 8.99 14.76 11.41
C GLY A 42 8.21 14.74 10.09
N GLU A 43 8.16 13.60 9.39
CA GLU A 43 7.53 13.46 8.07
C GLU A 43 6.26 12.60 8.13
N PRO A 44 5.29 12.82 7.23
CA PRO A 44 4.09 11.98 7.14
C PRO A 44 4.40 10.61 6.50
N PHE A 45 3.71 9.59 7.00
CA PHE A 45 3.76 8.23 6.47
C PHE A 45 2.36 7.73 6.13
N THR A 46 2.27 6.96 5.04
CA THR A 46 1.05 6.35 4.54
C THR A 46 1.09 4.85 4.78
N ILE A 47 -0.05 4.30 5.19
CA ILE A 47 -0.26 2.85 5.32
C ILE A 47 -0.91 2.36 4.03
N LEU A 48 -0.33 1.33 3.43
CA LEU A 48 -0.81 0.70 2.21
C LEU A 48 -1.40 -0.67 2.54
N GLU A 49 -2.52 -0.99 1.88
CA GLU A 49 -3.15 -2.29 1.87
C GLU A 49 -3.23 -2.79 0.42
N ALA A 50 -2.99 -4.08 0.20
CA ALA A 50 -3.18 -4.67 -1.10
C ALA A 50 -4.67 -4.80 -1.42
N VAL A 51 -5.16 -3.99 -2.37
CA VAL A 51 -6.56 -4.07 -2.85
C VAL A 51 -6.77 -5.19 -3.87
N GLN A 52 -5.72 -5.56 -4.61
CA GLN A 52 -5.74 -6.60 -5.64
C GLN A 52 -4.35 -7.20 -5.81
N THR A 53 -4.29 -8.46 -6.27
CA THR A 53 -3.07 -9.08 -6.80
C THR A 53 -3.35 -9.51 -8.23
N VAL A 54 -2.56 -9.00 -9.17
CA VAL A 54 -2.64 -9.37 -10.59
C VAL A 54 -1.57 -10.39 -10.88
N TYR A 55 -1.96 -11.52 -11.48
CA TYR A 55 -1.03 -12.58 -11.88
C TYR A 55 -0.66 -12.44 -13.37
N PRO A 56 0.57 -12.81 -13.77
CA PRO A 56 0.92 -12.89 -15.19
C PRO A 56 -0.06 -13.79 -15.94
N GLY A 57 -0.59 -13.30 -17.07
CA GLY A 57 -1.56 -14.04 -17.88
C GLY A 57 -3.00 -14.06 -17.34
N ALA A 58 -3.30 -13.36 -16.23
CA ALA A 58 -4.67 -13.16 -15.82
C ALA A 58 -5.41 -12.33 -16.89
N PRO A 59 -6.58 -12.76 -17.37
CA PRO A 59 -7.39 -11.94 -18.26
C PRO A 59 -7.71 -10.62 -17.55
N GLY A 60 -7.44 -9.50 -18.23
CA GLY A 60 -7.72 -8.18 -17.68
C GLY A 60 -9.21 -8.05 -17.35
N THR A 61 -9.53 -7.38 -16.25
CA THR A 61 -10.91 -7.00 -15.89
C THR A 61 -11.44 -5.86 -16.77
N ASP A 62 -10.95 -5.71 -18.01
CA ASP A 62 -11.36 -4.65 -18.94
C ASP A 62 -12.81 -4.84 -19.45
N ASP A 63 -13.39 -6.04 -19.31
CA ASP A 63 -14.68 -6.38 -19.92
C ASP A 63 -15.89 -6.42 -18.98
N LEU A 64 -15.84 -5.83 -17.77
CA LEU A 64 -17.01 -5.83 -16.87
C LEU A 64 -17.93 -4.61 -17.00
N PHE A 65 -17.52 -3.57 -17.73
CA PHE A 65 -18.35 -2.39 -18.01
C PHE A 65 -18.59 -2.13 -19.51
N ALA A 66 -18.09 -3.00 -20.39
CA ALA A 66 -18.29 -2.90 -21.83
C ALA A 66 -19.48 -3.75 -22.31
N THR A 67 -20.65 -3.72 -21.65
CA THR A 67 -21.92 -4.12 -22.29
C THR A 67 -23.15 -3.52 -21.60
N ARG A 68 -23.85 -2.68 -22.39
CA ARG A 68 -25.25 -2.19 -22.32
C ARG A 68 -25.61 -1.06 -21.37
#